data_AF-A0A3Q8UF00-F1
#
_entry.id   AF-A0A3Q8UF00-F1
#
_cell.length_a   1.000
_cell.length_b   1.000
_cell.length_c   1.000
_cell.angle_alpha   90.00
_cell.angle_beta   90.00
_cell.angle_gamma   90.00
#
_symmetry.space_group_name_H-M   'P 1'
#
loop_
_entity.id
_entity.type
_entity.pdbx_description
1 polymer ?
#
loop_
_entity_poly.entity_id
_entity_poly.type
_entity_poly.pdbx_seq_one_letter_code
_entity_poly.pdbx_strand_id
1 'polypeptide(L)'
;MKDIKNNQLLINITVIGAIALFLFILKGNKDAVENPAVAQAVSQQVANEDDEEPEQLNSVLQKNRPLKMSISVNSPSFLKVKLGDEIKEGDIISDNSTERQRLQRQKKSIQLQIDNLNSKTLIPPTQPLPTPLLREIPPANFNEELANIAQAELKLKQARAVLNSRSTILITDNPERRAEFEKAGASLAIASQNINEQEQMIAAMNDMKMQPEILQHEQSKLKQLQSKHSQALSEVEQAQAKLSAAAIGQNQELEQLKTNVVLAESELNIAKSRLEAARTRRQVQEYEASVEESKRSQSITQSLQDYERSRLQYEESIRNKNYQLAQLDISLSAIDDKLADIPIVRSPRNGYIRKIKPWTGKDGKYTTSITIDSNISLKNRNGSGTKPTTTTKPDINPAKPQ
;
A
#
# COMPACT_ATOMS: atom_id res chain seq x y z
N MET A 1 1.40 29.72 -44.96
CA MET A 1 1.75 30.98 -44.27
C MET A 1 2.10 30.65 -42.82
N LYS A 2 3.39 30.84 -42.51
CA LYS A 2 4.03 31.10 -41.20
C LYS A 2 3.85 30.11 -40.05
N ASP A 3 4.94 29.35 -39.89
CA ASP A 3 5.60 28.95 -38.64
C ASP A 3 5.32 29.84 -37.42
N ILE A 4 5.05 29.20 -36.28
CA ILE A 4 5.41 29.73 -34.96
C ILE A 4 6.14 28.60 -34.22
N LYS A 5 7.47 28.72 -34.19
CA LYS A 5 8.41 27.91 -33.42
C LYS A 5 8.62 28.52 -32.03
N ASN A 6 8.81 27.62 -31.06
CA ASN A 6 9.81 27.65 -29.99
C ASN A 6 10.05 28.97 -29.24
N ASN A 7 9.48 29.12 -28.03
CA ASN A 7 10.09 29.96 -27.00
C ASN A 7 9.66 29.61 -25.55
N GLN A 8 9.80 28.35 -25.13
CA GLN A 8 9.45 27.92 -23.76
C GLN A 8 10.57 27.12 -23.06
N LEU A 9 11.82 27.19 -23.56
CA LEU A 9 12.93 26.37 -23.06
C LEU A 9 14.13 27.16 -22.49
N LEU A 10 13.95 28.44 -22.14
CA LEU A 10 15.06 29.31 -21.70
C LEU A 10 14.82 30.08 -20.38
N ILE A 11 13.89 29.64 -19.51
CA ILE A 11 13.63 30.32 -18.23
C ILE A 11 14.07 29.49 -16.99
N ASN A 12 14.48 28.22 -17.14
CA ASN A 12 14.77 27.35 -15.99
C ASN A 12 16.26 27.15 -15.63
N ILE A 13 17.20 27.99 -16.12
CA ILE A 13 18.64 27.81 -15.86
C ILE A 13 19.26 28.88 -14.95
N THR A 14 18.51 29.92 -14.55
CA THR A 14 19.05 31.06 -13.77
C THR A 14 18.61 31.12 -12.30
N VAL A 15 18.13 30.02 -11.71
CA VAL A 15 17.74 29.98 -10.27
C VAL A 15 18.54 28.97 -9.43
N ILE A 16 19.37 28.11 -10.04
CA ILE A 16 20.16 27.12 -9.29
C ILE A 16 21.54 27.67 -8.83
N GLY A 17 21.90 28.90 -9.23
CA GLY A 17 23.19 29.52 -8.89
C GLY A 17 23.27 30.27 -7.55
N ALA A 18 22.18 30.39 -6.78
CA ALA A 18 22.15 31.22 -5.57
C ALA A 18 22.16 30.43 -4.24
N ILE A 19 22.06 29.10 -4.26
CA ILE A 19 21.98 28.28 -3.04
C ILE A 19 23.33 27.63 -2.68
N ALA A 20 24.30 27.62 -3.60
CA ALA A 20 25.64 27.06 -3.36
C ALA A 20 26.62 28.01 -2.63
N LEU A 21 26.23 29.27 -2.36
CA LEU A 21 27.08 30.24 -1.64
C LEU A 21 26.71 30.42 -0.16
N PHE A 22 25.78 29.62 0.39
CA PHE A 22 25.33 29.74 1.79
C PHE A 22 25.77 28.60 2.71
N LEU A 23 26.56 27.63 2.20
CA LEU A 23 27.07 26.49 2.97
C LEU A 23 28.59 26.49 3.17
N PHE A 24 29.25 27.66 3.04
CA PHE A 24 30.70 27.77 3.21
C PHE A 24 31.18 28.84 4.20
N ILE A 25 30.30 29.28 5.12
CA ILE A 25 30.71 30.10 6.26
C ILE A 25 30.11 29.47 7.52
N LEU A 26 30.77 28.45 8.07
CA LEU A 26 30.77 28.09 9.50
C LEU A 26 31.70 26.88 9.69
N LYS A 27 32.99 27.07 9.44
CA LYS A 27 34.03 26.11 9.79
C LYS A 27 35.26 26.85 10.31
N GLY A 28 35.42 26.85 11.63
CA GLY A 28 36.61 27.31 12.33
C GLY A 28 36.30 28.28 13.47
N ASN A 29 36.27 27.80 14.72
CA ASN A 29 37.46 27.93 15.56
C ASN A 29 37.36 27.00 16.78
N LYS A 30 38.42 26.22 17.00
CA LYS A 30 38.76 25.62 18.28
C LYS A 30 39.44 26.72 19.08
N ASP A 31 39.15 26.83 20.37
CA ASP A 31 40.19 27.14 21.36
C ASP A 31 39.77 26.51 22.70
N ALA A 32 40.65 25.64 23.17
CA ALA A 32 40.71 25.18 24.54
C ALA A 32 41.30 26.31 25.38
N VAL A 33 40.69 26.59 26.53
CA VAL A 33 41.38 27.30 27.62
C VAL A 33 41.19 26.49 28.88
N GLU A 34 42.35 26.15 29.42
CA GLU A 34 42.63 25.36 30.60
C GLU A 34 42.08 26.01 31.88
N ASN A 35 41.83 25.16 32.86
CA ASN A 35 41.73 25.53 34.26
C ASN A 35 42.95 26.36 34.70
N PRO A 36 42.76 27.23 35.69
CA PRO A 36 43.53 26.99 36.89
C PRO A 36 42.65 26.89 38.13
N ALA A 37 42.96 25.86 38.91
CA ALA A 37 42.62 25.76 40.31
C ALA A 37 43.15 26.98 41.07
N VAL A 38 42.33 27.49 42.00
CA VAL A 38 42.84 28.19 43.19
C VAL A 38 42.19 27.54 44.39
N ALA A 39 43.01 26.76 45.09
CA ALA A 39 42.80 26.29 46.43
C ALA A 39 42.95 27.46 47.42
N GLN A 40 42.21 27.43 48.52
CA GLN A 40 42.84 27.68 49.82
C GLN A 40 41.97 27.11 50.94
N ALA A 41 42.35 25.90 51.33
CA ALA A 41 42.21 25.46 52.70
C ALA A 41 43.05 26.39 53.59
N VAL A 42 42.43 26.92 54.64
CA VAL A 42 43.14 27.48 55.78
C VAL A 42 42.78 26.60 56.97
N SER A 43 43.73 25.76 57.34
CA SER A 43 43.86 25.19 58.67
C SER A 43 44.94 25.98 59.41
N GLN A 44 44.59 26.51 60.58
CA GLN A 44 45.45 26.87 61.71
C GLN A 44 44.49 26.75 62.93
N GLN A 45 44.57 25.79 63.87
CA GLN A 45 45.63 25.46 64.84
C GLN A 45 46.26 26.72 65.47
N VAL A 46 46.39 26.95 66.76
CA VAL A 46 46.09 26.29 68.06
C VAL A 46 46.29 27.41 69.10
N ALA A 47 45.41 27.50 70.10
CA ALA A 47 45.69 27.95 71.48
C ALA A 47 44.39 27.71 72.26
N ASN A 48 44.21 26.55 72.90
CA ASN A 48 44.54 26.31 74.31
C ASN A 48 44.27 27.52 75.19
N GLU A 49 43.13 27.48 75.89
CA GLU A 49 43.07 27.67 77.34
C GLU A 49 41.70 27.16 77.80
N ASP A 50 41.77 26.06 78.56
CA ASP A 50 40.94 25.67 79.69
C ASP A 50 39.46 26.10 79.70
N ASP A 51 38.57 25.09 79.70
CA ASP A 51 37.53 24.99 80.73
C ASP A 51 36.78 23.65 80.60
N GLU A 52 37.18 22.74 81.49
CA GLU A 52 36.38 21.75 82.22
C GLU A 52 35.11 21.13 81.57
N GLU A 53 35.17 19.81 81.34
CA GLU A 53 34.03 18.90 81.49
C GLU A 53 33.27 19.19 82.81
N PRO A 54 31.92 19.16 82.87
CA PRO A 54 31.25 17.86 82.95
C PRO A 54 29.76 17.85 82.50
N GLU A 55 29.41 17.24 81.37
CA GLU A 55 28.00 16.96 81.05
C GLU A 55 27.73 15.50 80.69
N GLN A 56 28.14 14.56 81.55
CA GLN A 56 27.61 13.19 81.53
C GLN A 56 26.84 12.80 82.81
N LEU A 57 26.58 13.75 83.72
CA LEU A 57 25.75 13.56 84.92
C LEU A 57 24.40 14.32 84.92
N ASN A 58 24.21 15.29 84.01
CA ASN A 58 22.97 16.09 83.93
C ASN A 58 21.80 15.39 83.23
N SER A 59 22.04 14.31 82.47
CA SER A 59 21.00 13.61 81.69
C SER A 59 20.07 12.73 82.56
N VAL A 60 20.57 12.19 83.69
CA VAL A 60 19.79 11.30 84.56
C VAL A 60 18.91 12.07 85.55
N LEU A 61 19.36 13.24 86.06
CA LEU A 61 18.55 14.06 86.97
C LEU A 61 17.49 14.91 86.27
N GLN A 62 17.67 15.27 84.99
CA GLN A 62 16.65 15.97 84.21
C GLN A 62 15.51 15.05 83.75
N LYS A 63 15.76 13.73 83.60
CA LYS A 63 14.74 12.72 83.26
C LYS A 63 13.61 12.63 84.29
N ASN A 64 13.91 12.86 85.58
CA ASN A 64 12.95 12.63 86.68
C ASN A 64 12.16 13.88 87.12
N ARG A 65 12.47 15.09 86.63
CA ARG A 65 11.73 16.34 86.98
C ARG A 65 10.47 16.46 86.13
N PRO A 66 9.32 16.99 86.62
CA PRO A 66 8.13 17.17 85.79
C PRO A 66 8.40 18.16 84.65
N LEU A 67 8.15 17.75 83.40
CA LEU A 67 8.36 18.54 82.19
C LEU A 67 7.06 19.22 81.85
N LYS A 68 7.10 20.55 81.81
CA LYS A 68 5.99 21.38 81.38
C LYS A 68 6.25 21.83 79.94
N MET A 69 5.42 21.36 79.01
CA MET A 69 5.43 21.82 77.63
C MET A 69 4.21 22.70 77.35
N SER A 70 4.38 23.70 76.48
CA SER A 70 3.28 24.49 75.92
C SER A 70 3.02 24.01 74.50
N ILE A 71 1.78 23.67 74.19
CA ILE A 71 1.36 23.17 72.87
C ILE A 71 0.39 24.19 72.29
N SER A 72 0.66 24.62 71.06
CA SER A 72 -0.23 25.50 70.30
C SER A 72 -0.79 24.73 69.10
N VAL A 73 -2.11 24.66 68.98
CA VAL A 73 -2.83 23.95 67.91
C VAL A 73 -3.99 24.79 67.36
N ASN A 74 -4.40 24.53 66.13
CA ASN A 74 -5.51 25.25 65.50
C ASN A 74 -6.90 24.72 65.95
N SER A 75 -6.96 23.52 66.55
CA SER A 75 -8.19 22.97 67.13
C SER A 75 -7.87 22.16 68.40
N PRO A 76 -8.68 22.30 69.48
CA PRO A 76 -8.56 21.50 70.70
C PRO A 76 -8.66 19.99 70.47
N SER A 77 -9.33 19.56 69.40
CA SER A 77 -9.54 18.14 69.06
C SER A 77 -8.28 17.41 68.56
N PHE A 78 -7.18 18.13 68.33
CA PHE A 78 -5.92 17.55 67.87
C PHE A 78 -5.07 16.96 69.00
N LEU A 79 -5.47 17.14 70.26
CA LEU A 79 -4.80 16.52 71.40
C LEU A 79 -5.26 15.07 71.53
N LYS A 80 -4.32 14.13 71.43
CA LYS A 80 -4.63 12.69 71.43
C LYS A 80 -4.58 12.03 72.82
N VAL A 81 -4.14 12.78 73.81
CA VAL A 81 -3.76 12.25 75.12
C VAL A 81 -4.69 12.76 76.22
N LYS A 82 -4.97 11.92 77.21
CA LYS A 82 -5.86 12.21 78.34
C LYS A 82 -5.09 12.22 79.66
N LEU A 83 -5.74 12.74 80.70
CA LEU A 83 -5.15 12.75 82.05
C LEU A 83 -4.90 11.32 82.53
N GLY A 84 -3.69 11.04 83.00
CA GLY A 84 -3.28 9.73 83.49
C GLY A 84 -2.76 8.75 82.43
N ASP A 85 -2.78 9.12 81.14
CA ASP A 85 -2.24 8.26 80.07
C ASP A 85 -0.72 8.10 80.21
N GLU A 86 -0.24 6.88 79.95
CA GLU A 86 1.17 6.55 79.82
C GLU A 86 1.67 6.93 78.42
N ILE A 87 2.79 7.62 78.36
CA ILE A 87 3.38 8.12 77.13
C ILE A 87 4.86 7.75 77.10
N LYS A 88 5.29 7.17 75.99
CA LYS A 88 6.70 6.89 75.72
C LYS A 88 7.33 8.02 74.91
N GLU A 89 8.65 8.13 74.98
CA GLU A 89 9.44 8.99 74.12
C GLU A 89 9.13 8.68 72.65
N GLY A 90 8.78 9.72 71.89
CA GLY A 90 8.34 9.60 70.50
C GLY A 90 6.83 9.46 70.29
N ASP A 91 6.04 9.19 71.33
CA ASP A 91 4.58 9.07 71.21
C ASP A 91 3.92 10.40 70.84
N ILE A 92 2.85 10.34 70.06
CA ILE A 92 2.19 11.52 69.49
C ILE A 92 1.27 12.15 70.54
N ILE A 93 1.62 13.34 70.99
CA ILE A 93 0.83 14.14 71.95
C ILE A 93 -0.26 14.92 71.22
N SER A 94 0.08 15.53 70.08
CA SER A 94 -0.88 16.23 69.23
C SER A 94 -0.60 16.04 67.76
N ASP A 95 -1.65 15.78 66.99
CA ASP A 95 -1.61 15.59 65.54
C ASP A 95 -2.98 15.88 64.93
N ASN A 96 -2.99 16.56 63.77
CA ASN A 96 -4.19 16.75 62.97
C ASN A 96 -4.43 15.50 62.11
N SER A 97 -4.96 14.45 62.75
CA SER A 97 -5.15 13.15 62.09
C SER A 97 -6.22 13.16 61.02
N THR A 98 -7.24 14.03 61.11
CA THR A 98 -8.32 14.11 60.11
C THR A 98 -7.81 14.67 58.80
N GLU A 99 -7.04 15.76 58.85
CA GLU A 99 -6.44 16.38 57.67
C GLU A 99 -5.35 15.49 57.07
N ARG A 100 -4.50 14.88 57.90
CA ARG A 100 -3.50 13.90 57.45
C ARG A 100 -4.15 12.74 56.71
N GLN A 101 -5.22 12.16 57.26
CA GLN A 101 -5.96 11.08 56.59
C GLN A 101 -6.59 11.56 55.27
N ARG A 102 -7.15 12.78 55.22
CA ARG A 102 -7.71 13.35 53.99
C ARG A 102 -6.65 13.47 52.90
N LEU A 103 -5.52 14.07 53.21
CA LEU A 103 -4.39 14.23 52.28
C LEU A 103 -3.78 12.88 51.89
N GLN A 104 -3.66 11.92 52.81
CA GLN A 104 -3.20 10.56 52.49
C GLN A 104 -4.13 9.83 51.52
N ARG A 105 -5.45 9.99 51.66
CA ARG A 105 -6.42 9.44 50.70
C ARG A 105 -6.29 10.11 49.33
N GLN A 106 -6.09 11.43 49.28
CA GLN A 106 -5.85 12.16 48.04
C GLN A 106 -4.55 11.70 47.36
N LYS A 107 -3.45 11.59 48.11
CA LYS A 107 -2.18 11.00 47.66
C LYS A 107 -2.38 9.63 47.04
N LYS A 108 -3.04 8.72 47.76
CA LYS A 108 -3.32 7.36 47.27
C LYS A 108 -4.17 7.39 45.99
N SER A 109 -5.13 8.29 45.90
CA SER A 109 -5.96 8.43 44.70
C SER A 109 -5.16 8.90 43.49
N ILE A 110 -4.27 9.89 43.64
CA ILE A 110 -3.38 10.36 42.56
C ILE A 110 -2.39 9.27 42.16
N GLN A 111 -1.84 8.54 43.14
CA GLN A 111 -0.97 7.40 42.86
C GLN A 111 -1.67 6.36 42.00
N LEU A 112 -2.92 6.00 42.32
CA LEU A 112 -3.70 5.07 41.50
C LEU A 112 -4.00 5.60 40.10
N GLN A 113 -4.13 6.92 39.93
CA GLN A 113 -4.28 7.54 38.60
C GLN A 113 -2.99 7.44 37.79
N ILE A 114 -1.84 7.71 38.41
CA ILE A 114 -0.52 7.52 37.81
C ILE A 114 -0.33 6.06 37.40
N ASP A 115 -0.62 5.12 38.30
CA ASP A 115 -0.48 3.68 38.04
C ASP A 115 -1.41 3.24 36.90
N ASN A 116 -2.64 3.74 36.85
CA ASN A 116 -3.59 3.47 35.75
C ASN A 116 -3.05 4.01 34.42
N LEU A 117 -2.60 5.28 34.38
CA LEU A 117 -2.02 5.86 33.17
C LEU A 117 -0.76 5.12 32.72
N ASN A 118 0.11 4.71 33.64
CA ASN A 118 1.30 3.93 33.35
C ASN A 118 0.96 2.56 32.78
N SER A 119 -0.04 1.88 33.36
CA SER A 119 -0.53 0.57 32.89
C SER A 119 -1.17 0.62 31.51
N LYS A 120 -1.66 1.79 31.06
CA LYS A 120 -2.19 1.97 29.71
C LYS A 120 -1.05 1.92 28.68
N THR A 121 -0.94 0.78 28.00
CA THR A 121 0.02 0.56 26.91
C THR A 121 -0.48 1.19 25.62
N LEU A 122 0.32 2.06 25.01
CA LEU A 122 0.06 2.59 23.67
C LEU A 122 0.67 1.63 22.64
N ILE A 123 -0.15 1.16 21.69
CA ILE A 123 0.31 0.23 20.65
C ILE A 123 0.99 1.04 19.54
N PRO A 124 2.26 0.75 19.18
CA PRO A 124 2.94 1.45 18.10
C PRO A 124 2.33 1.06 16.75
N PRO A 125 2.32 1.99 15.76
CA PRO A 125 1.82 1.67 14.43
C PRO A 125 2.71 0.63 13.74
N THR A 126 2.10 -0.30 13.02
CA THR A 126 2.80 -1.33 12.24
C THR A 126 3.25 -0.76 10.91
N GLN A 127 4.49 -1.06 10.52
CA GLN A 127 5.02 -0.65 9.21
C GLN A 127 4.31 -1.39 8.07
N PRO A 128 4.10 -0.73 6.91
CA PRO A 128 3.50 -1.39 5.76
C PRO A 128 4.41 -2.51 5.26
N LEU A 129 3.82 -3.63 4.87
CA LEU A 129 4.57 -4.77 4.32
C LEU A 129 5.20 -4.37 2.97
N PRO A 130 6.39 -4.89 2.64
CA PRO A 130 6.96 -4.71 1.31
C PRO A 130 6.04 -5.34 0.27
N THR A 131 5.72 -4.57 -0.77
CA THR A 131 4.93 -5.05 -1.91
C THR A 131 5.70 -6.16 -2.63
N PRO A 132 5.03 -7.25 -3.05
CA PRO A 132 5.67 -8.31 -3.83
C PRO A 132 6.28 -7.75 -5.12
N LEU A 133 7.25 -8.46 -5.71
CA LEU A 133 7.86 -8.08 -6.98
C LEU A 133 6.84 -8.25 -8.13
N LEU A 134 6.84 -7.34 -9.10
CA LEU A 134 6.07 -7.49 -10.33
C LEU A 134 6.71 -8.59 -11.18
N ARG A 135 5.88 -9.47 -11.75
CA ARG A 135 6.36 -10.40 -12.78
C ARG A 135 6.55 -9.58 -14.06
N GLU A 136 7.78 -9.54 -14.56
CA GLU A 136 8.07 -8.86 -15.81
C GLU A 136 7.36 -9.53 -16.98
N ILE A 137 6.92 -8.72 -17.94
CA ILE A 137 6.33 -9.23 -19.17
C ILE A 137 7.47 -9.84 -20.00
N PRO A 138 7.30 -11.06 -20.56
CA PRO A 138 8.27 -11.64 -21.48
C PRO A 138 8.63 -10.66 -22.61
N PRO A 139 9.81 -10.73 -23.22
CA PRO A 139 10.15 -9.86 -24.34
C PRO A 139 9.20 -10.11 -25.52
N ALA A 140 8.92 -9.06 -26.30
CA ALA A 140 8.09 -9.18 -27.50
C ALA A 140 8.79 -10.09 -28.53
N ASN A 141 8.13 -11.19 -28.88
CA ASN A 141 8.60 -12.13 -29.90
C ASN A 141 7.54 -12.27 -30.98
N PHE A 142 7.92 -11.98 -32.22
CA PHE A 142 7.06 -12.09 -33.42
C PHE A 142 7.68 -12.99 -34.50
N ASN A 143 8.65 -13.83 -34.11
CA ASN A 143 9.41 -14.64 -35.06
C ASN A 143 8.51 -15.63 -35.82
N GLU A 144 7.48 -16.16 -35.17
CA GLU A 144 6.52 -17.08 -35.79
C GLU A 144 5.67 -16.36 -36.85
N GLU A 145 5.15 -15.18 -36.54
CA GLU A 145 4.34 -14.37 -37.47
C GLU A 145 5.17 -13.90 -38.65
N LEU A 146 6.42 -13.50 -38.42
CA LEU A 146 7.36 -13.13 -39.48
C LEU A 146 7.72 -14.34 -40.37
N ALA A 147 7.93 -15.52 -39.79
CA ALA A 147 8.17 -16.74 -40.55
C ALA A 147 6.95 -17.12 -41.42
N ASN A 148 5.74 -16.98 -40.88
CA ASN A 148 4.49 -17.21 -41.61
C ASN A 148 4.32 -16.23 -42.78
N ILE A 149 4.67 -14.96 -42.60
CA ILE A 149 4.68 -13.98 -43.69
C ILE A 149 5.69 -14.40 -44.77
N ALA A 150 6.92 -14.73 -44.38
CA ALA A 150 7.95 -15.15 -45.33
C ALA A 150 7.53 -16.39 -46.14
N GLN A 151 6.87 -17.36 -45.49
CA GLN A 151 6.33 -18.53 -46.17
C GLN A 151 5.22 -18.16 -47.16
N ALA A 152 4.29 -17.26 -46.78
CA ALA A 152 3.22 -16.81 -47.65
C ALA A 152 3.73 -15.99 -48.85
N GLU A 153 4.75 -15.13 -48.63
CA GLU A 153 5.42 -14.38 -49.70
C GLU A 153 6.10 -15.32 -50.71
N LEU A 154 6.77 -16.36 -50.22
CA LEU A 154 7.38 -17.38 -51.08
C LEU A 154 6.32 -18.09 -51.94
N LYS A 155 5.20 -18.51 -51.34
CA LYS A 155 4.08 -19.16 -52.05
C LYS A 155 3.50 -18.23 -53.12
N LEU A 156 3.26 -16.97 -52.80
CA LEU A 156 2.78 -15.97 -53.75
C LEU A 156 3.77 -15.79 -54.91
N LYS A 157 5.07 -15.70 -54.60
CA LYS A 157 6.12 -15.59 -55.63
C LYS A 157 6.12 -16.81 -56.55
N GLN A 158 6.00 -18.01 -55.99
CA GLN A 158 5.90 -19.25 -56.75
C GLN A 158 4.64 -19.27 -57.63
N ALA A 159 3.47 -18.95 -57.09
CA ALA A 159 2.21 -18.92 -57.84
C ALA A 159 2.26 -17.92 -59.00
N ARG A 160 2.80 -16.71 -58.77
CA ARG A 160 3.01 -15.70 -59.83
C ARG A 160 4.01 -16.15 -60.88
N ALA A 161 5.11 -16.79 -60.48
CA ALA A 161 6.09 -17.32 -61.42
C ALA A 161 5.49 -18.41 -62.32
N VAL A 162 4.71 -19.34 -61.74
CA VAL A 162 4.00 -20.38 -62.48
C VAL A 162 3.00 -19.75 -63.45
N LEU A 163 2.16 -18.83 -62.98
CA LEU A 163 1.20 -18.12 -63.83
C LEU A 163 1.89 -17.40 -65.00
N ASN A 164 2.97 -16.67 -64.75
CA ASN A 164 3.69 -15.95 -65.81
C ASN A 164 4.34 -16.91 -66.82
N SER A 165 4.89 -18.03 -66.36
CA SER A 165 5.53 -19.02 -67.24
C SER A 165 4.52 -19.80 -68.10
N ARG A 166 3.31 -20.01 -67.58
CA ARG A 166 2.26 -20.80 -68.26
C ARG A 166 1.33 -19.93 -69.08
N SER A 167 1.07 -18.70 -68.68
CA SER A 167 0.15 -17.79 -69.38
C SER A 167 0.57 -17.55 -70.83
N THR A 168 1.87 -17.42 -71.10
CA THR A 168 2.38 -17.24 -72.46
C THR A 168 2.05 -18.42 -73.38
N ILE A 169 2.01 -19.64 -72.84
CA ILE A 169 1.73 -20.87 -73.59
C ILE A 169 0.21 -21.09 -73.70
N LEU A 170 -0.54 -20.76 -72.65
CA LEU A 170 -1.99 -21.00 -72.58
C LEU A 170 -2.81 -19.95 -73.34
N ILE A 171 -2.28 -18.74 -73.53
CA ILE A 171 -2.94 -17.67 -74.31
C ILE A 171 -2.78 -17.91 -75.81
N THR A 172 -1.70 -18.55 -76.24
CA THR A 172 -1.49 -18.88 -77.66
C THR A 172 -2.32 -20.09 -78.07
N ASP A 173 -3.05 -19.95 -79.17
CA ASP A 173 -3.81 -21.05 -79.79
C ASP A 173 -2.89 -22.25 -80.08
N ASN A 174 -3.42 -23.47 -79.95
CA ASN A 174 -2.65 -24.67 -80.26
C ASN A 174 -2.41 -24.76 -81.79
N PRO A 175 -1.16 -24.59 -82.27
CA PRO A 175 -0.87 -24.51 -83.70
C PRO A 175 -1.14 -25.83 -84.42
N GLU A 176 -0.96 -26.97 -83.75
CA GLU A 176 -1.22 -28.29 -84.32
C GLU A 176 -2.71 -28.51 -84.56
N ARG A 177 -3.54 -28.16 -83.57
CA ARG A 177 -5.01 -28.29 -83.69
C ARG A 177 -5.58 -27.35 -84.75
N ARG A 178 -5.01 -26.15 -84.88
CA ARG A 178 -5.40 -25.20 -85.92
C ARG A 178 -5.02 -25.72 -87.32
N ALA A 179 -3.83 -26.27 -87.48
CA ALA A 179 -3.41 -26.89 -88.73
C ALA A 179 -4.29 -28.10 -89.10
N GLU A 180 -4.72 -28.92 -88.14
CA GLU A 180 -5.68 -30.01 -88.35
C GLU A 180 -7.03 -29.49 -88.87
N PHE A 181 -7.56 -28.42 -88.27
CA PHE A 181 -8.81 -27.79 -88.70
C PHE A 181 -8.71 -27.17 -90.10
N GLU A 182 -7.62 -26.44 -90.39
CA GLU A 182 -7.39 -25.85 -91.72
C GLU A 182 -7.24 -26.92 -92.80
N LYS A 183 -6.57 -28.04 -92.50
CA LYS A 183 -6.44 -29.20 -93.40
C LYS A 183 -7.79 -29.86 -93.68
N ALA A 184 -8.62 -30.07 -92.65
CA ALA A 184 -9.97 -30.61 -92.83
C ALA A 184 -10.86 -29.64 -93.61
N GLY A 185 -10.74 -28.33 -93.38
CA GLY A 185 -11.44 -27.31 -94.17
C GLY A 185 -11.05 -27.34 -95.65
N ALA A 186 -9.75 -27.51 -95.93
CA ALA A 186 -9.27 -27.66 -97.31
C ALA A 186 -9.78 -28.94 -97.98
N SER A 187 -9.84 -30.08 -97.25
CA SER A 187 -10.39 -31.33 -97.81
C SER A 187 -11.88 -31.20 -98.11
N LEU A 188 -12.65 -30.53 -97.25
CA LEU A 188 -14.06 -30.21 -97.49
C LEU A 188 -14.23 -29.31 -98.72
N ALA A 189 -13.40 -28.26 -98.85
CA ALA A 189 -13.43 -27.37 -100.01
C ALA A 189 -13.18 -28.13 -101.32
N ILE A 190 -12.17 -29.00 -101.36
CA ILE A 190 -11.87 -29.86 -102.52
C ILE A 190 -13.04 -30.81 -102.82
N ALA A 191 -13.63 -31.43 -101.79
CA ALA A 191 -14.78 -32.31 -101.95
C ALA A 191 -16.01 -31.56 -102.52
N SER A 192 -16.25 -30.33 -102.05
CA SER A 192 -17.34 -29.47 -102.54
C SER A 192 -17.13 -29.05 -104.00
N GLN A 193 -15.88 -28.73 -104.38
CA GLN A 193 -15.53 -28.39 -105.76
C GLN A 193 -15.76 -29.58 -106.70
N ASN A 194 -15.31 -30.78 -106.31
CA ASN A 194 -15.51 -31.99 -107.11
C ASN A 194 -17.00 -32.31 -107.31
N ILE A 195 -17.86 -32.07 -106.31
CA ILE A 195 -19.32 -32.21 -106.47
C ILE A 195 -19.83 -31.19 -107.49
N ASN A 196 -19.50 -29.91 -107.33
CA ASN A 196 -19.95 -28.85 -108.23
C ASN A 196 -19.53 -29.12 -109.70
N GLU A 197 -18.29 -29.54 -109.92
CA GLU A 197 -17.78 -29.92 -111.24
C GLU A 197 -18.54 -31.11 -111.82
N GLN A 198 -18.81 -32.14 -111.01
CA GLN A 198 -19.56 -33.32 -111.42
C GLN A 198 -21.03 -33.00 -111.72
N GLU A 199 -21.67 -32.11 -110.95
CA GLU A 199 -23.04 -31.64 -111.19
C GLU A 199 -23.13 -30.84 -112.50
N GLN A 200 -22.18 -29.94 -112.74
CA GLN A 200 -22.08 -29.19 -114.00
C GLN A 200 -21.86 -30.13 -115.19
N MET A 201 -21.00 -31.14 -115.03
CA MET A 201 -20.80 -32.17 -116.06
C MET A 201 -22.11 -32.90 -116.34
N ILE A 202 -22.81 -33.42 -115.31
CA ILE A 202 -24.11 -34.10 -115.49
C ILE A 202 -25.14 -33.20 -116.16
N ALA A 203 -25.20 -31.92 -115.81
CA ALA A 203 -26.09 -30.95 -116.46
C ALA A 203 -25.77 -30.80 -117.96
N ALA A 204 -24.50 -30.60 -118.33
CA ALA A 204 -24.09 -30.51 -119.73
C ALA A 204 -24.33 -31.81 -120.51
N MET A 205 -24.14 -32.97 -119.88
CA MET A 205 -24.40 -34.29 -120.47
C MET A 205 -25.89 -34.52 -120.75
N ASN A 206 -26.77 -34.04 -119.85
CA ASN A 206 -28.22 -34.06 -120.05
C ASN A 206 -28.64 -33.17 -121.23
N ASP A 207 -28.05 -31.97 -121.35
CA ASP A 207 -28.33 -31.06 -122.47
C ASP A 207 -27.92 -31.66 -123.83
N MET A 208 -26.84 -32.44 -123.86
CA MET A 208 -26.35 -33.14 -125.05
C MET A 208 -27.10 -34.45 -125.38
N LYS A 209 -28.12 -34.83 -124.59
CA LYS A 209 -28.91 -36.07 -124.77
C LYS A 209 -28.06 -37.35 -124.88
N MET A 210 -27.05 -37.48 -124.01
CA MET A 210 -26.23 -38.69 -123.99
C MET A 210 -27.01 -39.95 -123.58
N GLN A 211 -26.41 -41.11 -123.87
CA GLN A 211 -27.02 -42.42 -123.59
C GLN A 211 -27.34 -42.59 -122.09
N PRO A 212 -28.47 -43.24 -121.76
CA PRO A 212 -28.97 -43.32 -120.38
C PRO A 212 -28.05 -44.10 -119.45
N GLU A 213 -27.30 -45.08 -119.95
CA GLU A 213 -26.34 -45.87 -119.18
C GLU A 213 -25.17 -45.00 -118.66
N ILE A 214 -24.71 -44.05 -119.48
CA ILE A 214 -23.64 -43.11 -119.11
C ILE A 214 -24.14 -42.17 -118.01
N LEU A 215 -25.38 -41.68 -118.13
CA LEU A 215 -25.99 -40.83 -117.12
C LEU A 215 -26.15 -41.55 -115.77
N GLN A 216 -26.50 -42.84 -115.76
CA GLN A 216 -26.58 -43.63 -114.53
C GLN A 216 -25.21 -43.82 -113.86
N HIS A 217 -24.17 -44.12 -114.64
CA HIS A 217 -22.81 -44.22 -114.11
C HIS A 217 -22.37 -42.91 -113.44
N GLU A 218 -22.57 -41.78 -114.10
CA GLU A 218 -22.19 -40.46 -113.58
C GLU A 218 -23.02 -40.04 -112.37
N GLN A 219 -24.31 -40.41 -112.30
CA GLN A 219 -25.13 -40.26 -111.10
C GLN A 219 -24.62 -41.10 -109.93
N SER A 220 -24.15 -42.33 -110.18
CA SER A 220 -23.56 -43.17 -109.13
C SER A 220 -22.25 -42.57 -108.58
N LYS A 221 -21.44 -41.95 -109.46
CA LYS A 221 -20.23 -41.22 -109.10
C LYS A 221 -20.52 -39.96 -108.30
N LEU A 222 -21.57 -39.20 -108.66
CA LEU A 222 -22.06 -38.09 -107.84
C LEU A 222 -22.42 -38.56 -106.42
N LYS A 223 -23.17 -39.66 -106.29
CA LYS A 223 -23.53 -40.23 -104.97
C LYS A 223 -22.28 -40.61 -104.16
N GLN A 224 -21.24 -41.13 -104.82
CA GLN A 224 -19.96 -41.42 -104.17
C GLN A 224 -19.25 -40.12 -103.71
N LEU A 225 -19.25 -39.07 -104.52
CA LEU A 225 -18.69 -37.76 -104.15
C LEU A 225 -19.48 -37.12 -102.99
N GLN A 226 -20.80 -37.22 -102.98
CA GLN A 226 -21.65 -36.78 -101.88
C GLN A 226 -21.32 -37.50 -100.57
N SER A 227 -21.06 -38.82 -100.62
CA SER A 227 -20.58 -39.57 -99.45
C SER A 227 -19.21 -39.08 -98.96
N LYS A 228 -18.26 -38.80 -99.87
CA LYS A 228 -16.95 -38.22 -99.51
C LYS A 228 -17.08 -36.82 -98.90
N HIS A 229 -17.98 -35.98 -99.42
CA HIS A 229 -18.26 -34.67 -98.85
C HIS A 229 -18.86 -34.76 -97.44
N SER A 230 -19.83 -35.67 -97.24
CA SER A 230 -20.37 -35.94 -95.89
C SER A 230 -19.28 -36.40 -94.91
N GLN A 231 -18.35 -37.24 -95.37
CA GLN A 231 -17.19 -37.65 -94.57
C GLN A 231 -16.29 -36.46 -94.24
N ALA A 232 -15.92 -35.64 -95.23
CA ALA A 232 -15.09 -34.43 -95.03
C ALA A 232 -15.76 -33.41 -94.09
N LEU A 233 -17.09 -33.28 -94.15
CA LEU A 233 -17.85 -32.43 -93.24
C LEU A 233 -17.76 -32.92 -91.79
N SER A 234 -17.90 -34.24 -91.58
CA SER A 234 -17.72 -34.83 -90.25
C SER A 234 -16.28 -34.65 -89.73
N GLU A 235 -15.28 -34.74 -90.60
CA GLU A 235 -13.87 -34.47 -90.24
C GLU A 235 -13.66 -33.02 -89.78
N VAL A 236 -14.27 -32.04 -90.47
CA VAL A 236 -14.24 -30.63 -90.06
C VAL A 236 -14.91 -30.42 -88.71
N GLU A 237 -16.10 -30.99 -88.50
CA GLU A 237 -16.82 -30.88 -87.24
C GLU A 237 -16.02 -31.48 -86.07
N GLN A 238 -15.39 -32.65 -86.28
CA GLN A 238 -14.51 -33.26 -85.28
C GLN A 238 -13.26 -32.42 -85.00
N ALA A 239 -12.63 -31.85 -86.03
CA ALA A 239 -11.47 -30.97 -85.88
C ALA A 239 -11.84 -29.68 -85.13
N GLN A 240 -13.00 -29.10 -85.43
CA GLN A 240 -13.54 -27.93 -84.76
C GLN A 240 -13.84 -28.23 -83.28
N ALA A 241 -14.47 -29.37 -82.98
CA ALA A 241 -14.74 -29.80 -81.61
C ALA A 241 -13.45 -30.03 -80.80
N LYS A 242 -12.41 -30.60 -81.42
CA LYS A 242 -11.09 -30.76 -80.79
C LYS A 242 -10.41 -29.43 -80.49
N LEU A 243 -10.49 -28.48 -81.42
CA LEU A 243 -9.92 -27.14 -81.25
C LEU A 243 -10.65 -26.36 -80.13
N SER A 244 -11.98 -26.38 -80.12
CA SER A 244 -12.76 -25.70 -79.08
C SER A 244 -12.57 -26.34 -77.71
N ALA A 245 -12.50 -27.68 -77.63
CA ALA A 245 -12.21 -28.39 -76.37
C ALA A 245 -10.82 -28.02 -75.82
N ALA A 246 -9.80 -27.89 -76.69
CA ALA A 246 -8.47 -27.46 -76.28
C ALA A 246 -8.47 -26.03 -75.73
N ALA A 247 -9.15 -25.09 -76.41
CA ALA A 247 -9.27 -23.70 -75.95
C ALA A 247 -10.01 -23.59 -74.60
N ILE A 248 -11.05 -24.40 -74.37
CA ILE A 248 -11.74 -24.48 -73.09
C ILE A 248 -10.79 -24.98 -71.99
N GLY A 249 -10.03 -26.04 -72.25
CA GLY A 249 -9.05 -26.58 -71.31
C GLY A 249 -7.97 -25.55 -70.92
N GLN A 250 -7.43 -24.83 -71.91
CA GLN A 250 -6.44 -23.77 -71.67
C GLN A 250 -7.01 -22.63 -70.80
N ASN A 251 -8.23 -22.18 -71.10
CA ASN A 251 -8.90 -21.14 -70.31
C ASN A 251 -9.18 -21.59 -68.88
N GLN A 252 -9.62 -22.85 -68.68
CA GLN A 252 -9.83 -23.41 -67.34
C GLN A 252 -8.52 -23.47 -66.54
N GLU A 253 -7.42 -23.92 -67.15
CA GLU A 253 -6.10 -23.95 -66.49
C GLU A 253 -5.64 -22.53 -66.11
N LEU A 254 -5.82 -21.56 -67.00
CA LEU A 254 -5.45 -20.17 -66.75
C LEU A 254 -6.25 -19.57 -65.58
N GLU A 255 -7.56 -19.83 -65.50
CA GLU A 255 -8.39 -19.39 -64.38
C GLU A 255 -8.02 -20.09 -63.06
N GLN A 256 -7.64 -21.37 -63.09
CA GLN A 256 -7.11 -22.06 -61.90
C GLN A 256 -5.80 -21.42 -61.43
N LEU A 257 -4.88 -21.09 -62.33
CA LEU A 257 -3.63 -20.41 -61.98
C LEU A 257 -3.87 -19.01 -61.40
N LYS A 258 -4.81 -18.25 -61.96
CA LYS A 258 -5.22 -16.95 -61.40
C LYS A 258 -5.80 -17.10 -60.00
N THR A 259 -6.68 -18.08 -59.80
CA THR A 259 -7.27 -18.39 -58.50
C THR A 259 -6.20 -18.74 -57.48
N ASN A 260 -5.18 -19.53 -57.87
CA ASN A 260 -4.04 -19.86 -57.00
C ASN A 260 -3.24 -18.62 -56.57
N VAL A 261 -3.06 -17.64 -57.46
CA VAL A 261 -2.42 -16.36 -57.11
C VAL A 261 -3.26 -15.59 -56.09
N VAL A 262 -4.57 -15.48 -56.31
CA VAL A 262 -5.49 -14.79 -55.39
C VAL A 262 -5.52 -15.48 -54.02
N LEU A 263 -5.52 -16.80 -53.98
CA LEU A 263 -5.43 -17.57 -52.74
C LEU A 263 -4.12 -17.29 -52.00
N ALA A 264 -2.98 -17.30 -52.71
CA ALA A 264 -1.68 -16.98 -52.10
C ALA A 264 -1.58 -15.52 -51.60
N GLU A 265 -2.21 -14.58 -52.30
CA GLU A 265 -2.34 -13.19 -51.85
C GLU A 265 -3.20 -13.07 -50.58
N SER A 266 -4.32 -13.79 -50.53
CA SER A 266 -5.16 -13.88 -49.34
C SER A 266 -4.40 -14.46 -48.15
N GLU A 267 -3.64 -15.55 -48.34
CA GLU A 267 -2.78 -16.14 -47.30
C GLU A 267 -1.76 -15.12 -46.76
N LEU A 268 -1.13 -14.34 -47.63
CA LEU A 268 -0.19 -13.28 -47.23
C LEU A 268 -0.89 -12.20 -46.39
N ASN A 269 -2.08 -11.77 -46.80
CA ASN A 269 -2.85 -10.76 -46.06
C ASN A 269 -3.28 -11.27 -44.68
N ILE A 270 -3.67 -12.54 -44.57
CA ILE A 270 -3.98 -13.18 -43.29
C ILE A 270 -2.73 -13.22 -42.40
N ALA A 271 -1.57 -13.60 -42.94
CA ALA A 271 -0.32 -13.62 -42.18
C ALA A 271 0.07 -12.22 -41.65
N LYS A 272 -0.09 -11.18 -42.48
CA LYS A 272 0.13 -9.78 -42.06
C LYS A 272 -0.87 -9.33 -40.99
N SER A 273 -2.15 -9.67 -41.14
CA SER A 273 -3.18 -9.36 -40.14
C SER A 273 -2.90 -10.06 -38.79
N ARG A 274 -2.39 -11.30 -38.81
CA ARG A 274 -1.98 -12.01 -37.60
C ARG A 274 -0.81 -11.31 -36.89
N LEU A 275 0.19 -10.83 -37.63
CA LEU A 275 1.29 -10.04 -37.07
C LEU A 275 0.77 -8.76 -36.40
N GLU A 276 -0.14 -8.04 -37.05
CA GLU A 276 -0.74 -6.82 -36.50
C GLU A 276 -1.56 -7.13 -35.24
N ALA A 277 -2.37 -8.18 -35.26
CA ALA A 277 -3.10 -8.64 -34.08
C ALA A 277 -2.15 -9.02 -32.92
N ALA A 278 -1.03 -9.69 -33.20
CA ALA A 278 -0.01 -10.00 -32.20
C ALA A 278 0.62 -8.73 -31.61
N ARG A 279 0.94 -7.74 -32.44
CA ARG A 279 1.46 -6.43 -32.00
C ARG A 279 0.46 -5.69 -31.12
N THR A 280 -0.81 -5.64 -31.52
CA THR A 280 -1.86 -4.97 -30.73
C THR A 280 -2.07 -5.68 -29.39
N ARG A 281 -2.13 -7.03 -29.38
CA ARG A 281 -2.19 -7.81 -28.12
C ARG A 281 -1.01 -7.50 -27.22
N ARG A 282 0.19 -7.37 -27.79
CA ARG A 282 1.38 -6.99 -27.04
C ARG A 282 1.26 -5.60 -26.42
N GLN A 283 0.80 -4.61 -27.18
CA GLN A 283 0.60 -3.25 -26.69
C GLN A 283 -0.42 -3.20 -25.53
N VAL A 284 -1.51 -3.99 -25.62
CA VAL A 284 -2.49 -4.09 -24.54
C VAL A 284 -1.85 -4.67 -23.27
N GLN A 285 -1.06 -5.75 -23.39
CA GLN A 285 -0.35 -6.33 -22.25
C GLN A 285 0.63 -5.35 -21.60
N GLU A 286 1.40 -4.62 -22.41
CA GLU A 286 2.34 -3.60 -21.92
C GLU A 286 1.61 -2.45 -21.21
N TYR A 287 0.48 -2.01 -21.76
CA TYR A 287 -0.36 -1.01 -21.13
C TYR A 287 -0.92 -1.50 -19.79
N GLU A 288 -1.48 -2.71 -19.73
CA GLU A 288 -2.01 -3.30 -18.50
C GLU A 288 -0.94 -3.40 -17.42
N ALA A 289 0.27 -3.84 -17.77
CA ALA A 289 1.39 -3.90 -16.83
C ALA A 289 1.80 -2.51 -16.33
N SER A 290 1.85 -1.50 -17.21
CA SER A 290 2.17 -0.11 -16.80
C SER A 290 1.12 0.48 -15.84
N VAL A 291 -0.15 0.13 -16.04
CA VAL A 291 -1.25 0.54 -15.16
C VAL A 291 -1.13 -0.18 -13.81
N GLU A 292 -0.77 -1.47 -13.80
CA GLU A 292 -0.55 -2.21 -12.56
C GLU A 292 0.63 -1.64 -11.76
N GLU A 293 1.74 -1.34 -12.42
CA GLU A 293 2.90 -0.69 -11.80
C GLU A 293 2.52 0.64 -11.16
N SER A 294 1.76 1.47 -11.88
CA SER A 294 1.26 2.76 -11.38
C SER A 294 0.32 2.59 -10.17
N LYS A 295 -0.58 1.61 -10.20
CA LYS A 295 -1.47 1.31 -9.06
C LYS A 295 -0.68 0.84 -7.84
N ARG A 296 0.36 0.04 -8.04
CA ARG A 296 1.23 -0.46 -6.97
C ARG A 296 2.04 0.67 -6.35
N SER A 297 2.64 1.54 -7.16
CA SER A 297 3.41 2.69 -6.65
C SER A 297 2.53 3.67 -5.86
N GLN A 298 1.30 3.91 -6.32
CA GLN A 298 0.31 4.68 -5.58
C GLN A 298 -0.08 4.02 -4.26
N SER A 299 -0.36 2.71 -4.26
CA SER A 299 -0.69 1.96 -3.04
C SER A 299 0.45 1.98 -2.02
N ILE A 300 1.71 1.84 -2.46
CA ILE A 300 2.88 1.97 -1.60
C ILE A 300 2.92 3.37 -0.98
N THR A 301 2.82 4.40 -1.82
CA THR A 301 2.87 5.80 -1.35
C THR A 301 1.76 6.09 -0.34
N GLN A 302 0.55 5.63 -0.61
CA GLN A 302 -0.58 5.78 0.30
C GLN A 302 -0.34 5.05 1.63
N SER A 303 0.11 3.80 1.58
CA SER A 303 0.39 3.02 2.80
C SER A 303 1.50 3.65 3.66
N LEU A 304 2.49 4.27 3.03
CA LEU A 304 3.56 5.01 3.72
C LEU A 304 3.01 6.28 4.38
N GLN A 305 2.16 7.04 3.68
CA GLN A 305 1.53 8.23 4.24
C GLN A 305 0.63 7.89 5.44
N ASP A 306 -0.14 6.81 5.34
CA ASP A 306 -1.01 6.36 6.43
C ASP A 306 -0.18 5.91 7.64
N TYR A 307 0.92 5.19 7.41
CA TYR A 307 1.87 4.83 8.46
C TYR A 307 2.47 6.08 9.14
N GLU A 308 2.91 7.08 8.37
CA GLU A 308 3.43 8.33 8.92
C GLU A 308 2.39 9.08 9.76
N ARG A 309 1.13 9.14 9.30
CA ARG A 309 0.03 9.73 10.05
C ARG A 309 -0.21 9.01 11.38
N SER A 310 -0.29 7.68 11.36
CA SER A 310 -0.45 6.88 12.58
C SER A 310 0.73 7.04 13.53
N ARG A 311 1.96 7.20 13.01
CA ARG A 311 3.16 7.49 13.81
C ARG A 311 3.09 8.82 14.53
N LEU A 312 2.64 9.87 13.85
CA LEU A 312 2.46 11.19 14.47
C LEU A 312 1.40 11.15 15.59
N GLN A 313 0.25 10.51 15.34
CA GLN A 313 -0.80 10.34 16.36
C GLN A 313 -0.32 9.55 17.58
N TYR A 314 0.49 8.51 17.35
CA TYR A 314 1.11 7.74 18.42
C TYR A 314 2.05 8.59 19.26
N GLU A 315 2.89 9.42 18.62
CA GLU A 315 3.80 10.34 19.30
C GLU A 315 3.05 11.39 20.12
N GLU A 316 1.98 11.97 19.57
CA GLU A 316 1.11 12.90 20.29
C GLU A 316 0.46 12.23 21.52
N SER A 317 0.03 10.98 21.39
CA SER A 317 -0.54 10.20 22.49
C SER A 317 0.48 9.96 23.61
N ILE A 318 1.74 9.67 23.27
CA ILE A 318 2.83 9.58 24.24
C ILE A 318 3.04 10.92 24.93
N ARG A 319 3.10 12.01 24.16
CA ARG A 319 3.32 13.37 24.70
C ARG A 319 2.21 13.77 25.66
N ASN A 320 0.95 13.52 25.29
CA ASN A 320 -0.21 13.79 26.14
C ASN A 320 -0.20 12.95 27.42
N LYS A 321 0.15 11.66 27.34
CA LYS A 321 0.33 10.80 28.51
C LYS A 321 1.42 11.37 29.44
N ASN A 322 2.57 11.75 28.88
CA ASN A 322 3.69 12.29 29.66
C ASN A 322 3.32 13.63 30.32
N TYR A 323 2.59 14.50 29.63
CA TYR A 323 2.08 15.75 30.21
C TYR A 323 1.13 15.48 31.38
N GLN A 324 0.20 14.53 31.24
CA GLN A 324 -0.72 14.15 32.31
C GLN A 324 0.04 13.57 33.52
N LEU A 325 1.03 12.71 33.28
CA LEU A 325 1.88 12.17 34.34
C LEU A 325 2.63 13.29 35.09
N ALA A 326 3.30 14.19 34.36
CA ALA A 326 3.99 15.32 34.97
C ALA A 326 3.04 16.22 35.80
N GLN A 327 1.82 16.46 35.31
CA GLN A 327 0.81 17.23 36.04
C GLN A 327 0.38 16.53 37.33
N LEU A 328 0.19 15.20 37.29
CA LEU A 328 -0.14 14.41 38.47
C LEU A 328 1.04 14.38 39.46
N ASP A 329 2.28 14.29 38.99
CA ASP A 329 3.48 14.32 39.82
C ASP A 329 3.64 15.67 40.54
N ILE A 330 3.37 16.78 39.86
CA ILE A 330 3.31 18.12 40.47
C ILE A 330 2.25 18.14 41.58
N SER A 331 1.06 17.59 41.31
CA SER A 331 -0.02 17.53 42.31
C SER A 331 0.32 16.63 43.51
N LEU A 332 1.04 15.54 43.27
CA LEU A 332 1.51 14.61 44.27
C LEU A 332 2.54 15.27 45.18
N SER A 333 3.54 15.95 44.60
CA SER A 333 4.55 16.73 45.33
C SER A 333 3.89 17.79 46.21
N ALA A 334 2.92 18.54 45.67
CA ALA A 334 2.21 19.56 46.44
C ALA A 334 1.38 19.00 47.61
N ILE A 335 0.90 17.76 47.53
CA ILE A 335 0.23 17.07 48.66
C ILE A 335 1.26 16.57 49.67
N ASP A 336 2.41 16.09 49.21
CA ASP A 336 3.50 15.65 50.06
C ASP A 336 4.08 16.81 50.88
N ASP A 337 4.25 17.99 50.26
CA ASP A 337 4.63 19.22 50.95
C ASP A 337 3.61 19.57 52.04
N LYS A 338 2.30 19.56 51.71
CA LYS A 338 1.23 19.81 52.69
C LYS A 338 1.20 18.78 53.82
N LEU A 339 1.49 17.50 53.53
CA LEU A 339 1.55 16.45 54.54
C LEU A 339 2.74 16.64 55.49
N ALA A 340 3.88 17.10 54.97
CA ALA A 340 5.06 17.45 55.74
C ALA A 340 4.83 18.70 56.61
N ASP A 341 4.06 19.68 56.10
CA ASP A 341 3.68 20.90 56.82
C ASP A 341 2.72 20.66 57.99
N ILE A 342 2.01 19.52 58.06
CA ILE A 342 1.13 19.22 59.20
C ILE A 342 1.99 18.90 60.44
N PRO A 343 2.02 19.79 61.44
CA PRO A 343 2.88 19.61 62.60
C PRO A 343 2.43 18.40 63.43
N ILE A 344 3.41 17.59 63.87
CA ILE A 344 3.22 16.52 64.85
C ILE A 344 4.02 16.90 66.10
N VAL A 345 3.35 16.98 67.24
CA VAL A 345 4.03 17.17 68.53
C VAL A 345 4.22 15.80 69.18
N ARG A 346 5.47 15.38 69.35
CA ARG A 346 5.85 14.12 69.99
C ARG A 346 6.30 14.33 71.44
N SER A 347 6.17 13.31 72.26
CA SER A 347 6.70 13.32 73.60
C SER A 347 8.23 13.25 73.58
N PRO A 348 8.93 14.19 74.23
CA PRO A 348 10.39 14.16 74.29
C PRO A 348 10.91 13.16 75.33
N ARG A 349 10.04 12.47 76.07
CA ARG A 349 10.44 11.50 77.11
C ARG A 349 9.30 10.56 77.51
N ASN A 350 9.67 9.50 78.20
CA ASN A 350 8.74 8.58 78.86
C ASN A 350 8.12 9.21 80.13
N GLY A 351 6.84 8.96 80.39
CA GLY A 351 6.16 9.37 81.62
C GLY A 351 4.64 9.35 81.53
N TYR A 352 3.97 9.85 82.57
CA TYR A 352 2.51 9.94 82.68
C TYR A 352 2.04 11.39 82.60
N ILE A 353 0.87 11.61 82.00
CA ILE A 353 0.27 12.95 82.01
C ILE A 353 -0.35 13.23 83.36
N ARG A 354 0.27 14.16 84.09
CA ARG A 354 -0.19 14.57 85.42
C ARG A 354 -1.23 15.69 85.38
N LYS A 355 -1.09 16.63 84.44
CA LYS A 355 -1.97 17.80 84.33
C LYS A 355 -2.04 18.31 82.91
N ILE A 356 -3.27 18.58 82.45
CA ILE A 356 -3.58 19.31 81.22
C ILE A 356 -4.32 20.57 81.64
N LYS A 357 -3.83 21.75 81.28
CA LYS A 357 -4.56 23.00 81.52
C LYS A 357 -5.74 23.12 80.54
N PRO A 358 -6.84 23.79 80.90
CA PRO A 358 -7.89 24.11 79.94
C PRO A 358 -7.31 24.97 78.81
N TRP A 359 -7.86 24.80 77.62
CA TRP A 359 -7.42 25.53 76.43
C TRP A 359 -7.64 27.03 76.59
N THR A 360 -6.61 27.82 76.26
CA THR A 360 -6.70 29.28 76.14
C THR A 360 -6.53 29.67 74.68
N GLY A 361 -7.57 30.22 74.07
CA GLY A 361 -7.61 30.56 72.65
C GLY A 361 -7.51 32.06 72.40
N LYS A 362 -6.71 32.45 71.41
CA LYS A 362 -6.68 33.80 70.83
C LYS A 362 -6.44 33.68 69.32
N ASP A 363 -7.23 34.38 68.50
CA ASP A 363 -7.08 34.46 67.04
C ASP A 363 -7.00 33.08 66.33
N GLY A 364 -7.87 32.13 66.72
CA GLY A 364 -7.96 30.81 66.08
C GLY A 364 -6.83 29.83 66.44
N LYS A 365 -5.90 30.20 67.34
CA LYS A 365 -4.89 29.31 67.92
C LYS A 365 -5.23 29.02 69.38
N TYR A 366 -5.24 27.74 69.74
CA TYR A 366 -5.49 27.24 71.09
C TYR A 366 -4.19 26.77 71.71
N THR A 367 -3.89 27.27 72.91
CA THR A 367 -2.70 26.90 73.67
C THR A 367 -3.08 26.14 74.93
N THR A 368 -2.36 25.06 75.24
CA THR A 368 -2.46 24.35 76.52
C THR A 368 -1.08 24.03 77.07
N SER A 369 -0.95 23.96 78.39
CA SER A 369 0.27 23.44 79.03
C SER A 369 0.02 22.04 79.57
N ILE A 370 0.89 21.10 79.18
CA ILE A 370 0.87 19.71 79.66
C ILE A 370 2.07 19.48 80.57
N THR A 371 1.84 18.83 81.71
CA THR A 371 2.89 18.39 82.62
C THR A 371 3.02 16.88 82.58
N ILE A 372 4.17 16.40 82.09
CA ILE A 372 4.54 14.97 82.06
C ILE A 372 5.41 14.69 83.28
N ASP A 373 5.16 13.61 84.01
CA ASP A 373 5.94 13.20 85.18
C ASP A 373 6.41 11.73 85.05
N SER A 374 7.55 11.38 85.62
CA SER A 374 8.14 10.04 85.49
C SER A 374 7.51 9.00 86.45
N ASN A 375 6.75 9.46 87.45
CA ASN A 375 6.12 8.61 88.47
C ASN A 375 4.59 8.78 88.51
N ILE A 376 3.86 7.65 88.55
CA ILE A 376 2.41 7.63 88.82
C ILE A 376 2.17 8.11 90.26
N SER A 377 1.52 9.26 90.40
CA SER A 377 0.86 9.65 91.65
C SER A 377 -0.57 10.04 91.34
N LEU A 378 -1.40 9.03 91.06
CA LEU A 378 -2.85 9.16 90.95
C LEU A 378 -3.43 9.46 92.33
N LYS A 379 -3.60 10.76 92.65
CA LYS A 379 -4.33 11.17 93.85
C LYS A 379 -5.83 11.12 93.58
N ASN A 380 -6.38 9.93 93.75
CA ASN A 380 -7.81 9.65 93.77
C ASN A 380 -8.45 10.43 94.94
N ARG A 381 -9.42 11.32 94.66
CA ARG A 381 -10.25 11.96 95.69
C ARG A 381 -11.70 11.55 95.48
N ASN A 382 -12.03 10.40 96.09
CA ASN A 382 -13.39 10.06 96.48
C ASN A 382 -13.80 10.96 97.66
N GLY A 383 -14.96 11.59 97.53
CA GLY A 383 -15.70 12.26 98.59
C GLY A 383 -17.19 12.10 98.30
N SER A 384 -17.78 11.09 98.92
CA SER A 384 -19.17 10.65 98.83
C SER A 384 -20.14 11.52 99.64
N GLY A 385 -21.39 11.65 99.16
CA GLY A 385 -22.54 12.10 99.97
C GLY A 385 -23.88 12.19 99.21
N THR A 386 -24.55 11.02 99.04
CA THR A 386 -26.03 10.75 99.02
C THR A 386 -27.00 11.61 98.18
N LYS A 387 -27.63 11.14 97.07
CA LYS A 387 -28.86 10.29 96.84
C LYS A 387 -30.22 10.92 97.27
N PRO A 388 -31.41 10.56 96.71
CA PRO A 388 -31.81 9.97 95.40
C PRO A 388 -33.09 10.61 94.76
N THR A 389 -33.34 10.38 93.45
CA THR A 389 -34.73 10.31 92.92
C THR A 389 -34.81 9.48 91.63
N THR A 390 -35.42 8.30 91.81
CA THR A 390 -36.38 7.55 90.98
C THR A 390 -36.54 7.79 89.46
N THR A 391 -36.49 6.64 88.77
CA THR A 391 -37.40 6.15 87.69
C THR A 391 -37.31 6.80 86.30
N THR A 392 -36.87 6.02 85.29
CA THR A 392 -37.74 5.39 84.25
C THR A 392 -36.86 4.66 83.21
N LYS A 393 -36.98 3.32 83.14
CA LYS A 393 -36.78 2.51 81.91
C LYS A 393 -38.13 2.50 81.16
N PRO A 394 -38.25 2.23 79.84
CA PRO A 394 -37.43 1.34 79.00
C PRO A 394 -36.99 2.08 77.68
N ASP A 395 -36.32 1.53 76.67
CA ASP A 395 -36.66 0.31 75.95
C ASP A 395 -35.59 -0.11 74.93
N ILE A 396 -35.71 -1.38 74.58
CA ILE A 396 -34.92 -2.23 73.70
C ILE A 396 -35.43 -2.05 72.25
N ASN A 397 -34.55 -1.85 71.25
CA ASN A 397 -34.40 -2.80 70.13
C ASN A 397 -33.37 -2.36 69.07
N PRO A 398 -32.79 -3.34 68.34
CA PRO A 398 -31.85 -3.14 67.25
C PRO A 398 -32.57 -3.07 65.89
N ALA A 399 -31.99 -2.36 64.93
CA ALA A 399 -32.34 -2.51 63.52
C ALA A 399 -31.08 -2.78 62.70
N LYS A 400 -31.06 -3.96 62.09
CA LYS A 400 -30.29 -4.32 60.88
C LYS A 400 -31.31 -4.33 59.71
N PRO A 401 -30.91 -4.73 58.50
CA PRO A 401 -30.37 -3.98 57.37
C PRO A 401 -31.43 -3.60 56.30
N GLN A 402 -31.07 -2.69 55.39
CA GLN A 402 -31.25 -2.86 53.93
C GLN A 402 -30.03 -2.26 53.23
#